data_AF-A0A560JNZ4-F1
#
_entry.id   AF-A0A560JNZ4-F1
#
_cell.length_a   1.000
_cell.length_b   1.000
_cell.length_c   1.000
_cell.angle_alpha   90.00
_cell.angle_beta   90.00
_cell.angle_gamma   90.00
#
_symmetry.space_group_name_H-M   'P 1'
#
loop_
_entity.id
_entity.type
_entity.pdbx_description
1 polymer ?
#
loop_
_entity_poly.entity_id
_entity_poly.type
_entity_poly.pdbx_seq_one_letter_code
_entity_poly.pdbx_strand_id
1 'polypeptide(L)' 'MPKNIVIFSDGTGRAGGINFDEARTNVYKLCRACRVGPDTKVEPSEQVAFYDAGLG' A
#
# COMPACT_ATOMS: atom_id res chain seq x y z
N MET A 1 -4.41 -17.40 -15.04
CA MET A 1 -3.90 -16.06 -15.41
C MET A 1 -2.73 -15.72 -14.49
N PRO A 2 -1.73 -14.93 -14.94
CA PRO A 2 -0.63 -14.50 -14.08
C PRO A 2 -1.15 -13.64 -12.92
N LYS A 3 -0.50 -13.75 -11.77
CA LYS A 3 -0.82 -12.99 -10.56
C LYS A 3 0.05 -11.74 -10.48
N ASN A 4 -0.55 -10.58 -10.27
CA ASN A 4 0.16 -9.32 -10.09
C ASN A 4 0.68 -9.19 -8.65
N ILE A 5 1.93 -8.74 -8.51
CA ILE A 5 2.53 -8.40 -7.22
C ILE A 5 2.99 -6.96 -7.32
N VAL A 6 2.42 -6.09 -6.49
CA VAL A 6 2.72 -4.66 -6.48
C VAL A 6 3.40 -4.29 -5.17
N ILE A 7 4.54 -3.63 -5.24
CA ILE A 7 5.29 -3.17 -4.08
C ILE A 7 5.34 -1.65 -4.11
N PHE A 8 4.90 -1.02 -3.04
CA PHE A 8 4.87 0.42 -2.86
C PHE A 8 5.90 0.82 -1.80
N SER A 9 7.09 1.26 -2.25
CA SER A 9 8.14 1.80 -1.37
C SER A 9 7.97 3.29 -1.21
N ASP A 10 7.80 3.76 0.03
CA ASP A 10 7.57 5.18 0.34
C ASP A 10 8.88 5.96 0.54
N GLY A 11 8.77 7.29 0.55
CA GLY A 11 9.91 8.18 0.73
C GLY A 11 10.43 8.24 2.18
N THR A 12 11.65 8.73 2.38
CA THR A 12 12.28 8.90 3.70
C THR A 12 11.39 9.59 4.73
N GLY A 13 11.36 9.07 5.96
CA GLY A 13 10.59 9.58 7.09
C GLY A 13 9.07 9.36 6.96
N ARG A 14 8.64 8.38 6.14
CA ARG A 14 7.22 8.10 5.87
C ARG A 14 6.86 6.70 6.32
N ALA A 15 6.12 6.65 7.42
CA ALA A 15 5.63 5.41 8.00
C ALA A 15 4.10 5.35 7.91
N GLY A 16 3.60 5.28 6.67
CA GLY A 16 2.17 5.25 6.38
C GLY A 16 1.42 4.18 7.18
N GLY A 17 0.36 4.58 7.87
CA GLY A 17 -0.53 3.74 8.67
C GLY A 17 -0.13 3.59 10.13
N ILE A 18 0.95 4.22 10.60
CA ILE A 18 1.38 4.11 12.00
C ILE A 18 0.65 5.13 12.89
N ASN A 19 0.52 6.38 12.44
CA ASN A 19 -0.12 7.44 13.23
C ASN A 19 -1.49 7.82 12.64
N PHE A 20 -2.46 8.11 13.51
CA PHE A 20 -3.81 8.47 13.07
C PHE A 20 -3.84 9.82 12.31
N ASP A 21 -3.03 10.79 12.76
CA ASP A 21 -2.98 12.17 12.24
C ASP A 21 -1.83 12.42 11.25
N GLU A 22 -1.19 11.38 10.71
CA GLU A 22 -0.13 11.58 9.73
C GLU A 22 -0.64 12.15 8.40
N ALA A 23 0.19 12.97 7.76
CA ALA A 23 0.00 13.33 6.36
C ALA A 23 0.27 12.10 5.48
N ARG A 24 -0.79 11.40 5.07
CA ARG A 24 -0.71 10.21 4.20
C ARG A 24 -0.08 10.56 2.85
N THR A 25 1.02 9.90 2.54
CA THR A 25 1.73 10.07 1.27
C THR A 25 0.92 9.55 0.09
N ASN A 26 1.28 9.96 -1.12
CA ASN A 26 0.66 9.42 -2.33
C ASN A 26 0.92 7.92 -2.48
N VAL A 27 2.11 7.45 -2.10
CA VAL A 27 2.48 6.03 -2.15
C VAL A 27 1.60 5.21 -1.20
N TYR A 28 1.45 5.65 0.04
CA TYR A 28 0.58 4.98 1.00
C TYR A 28 -0.88 4.98 0.56
N LYS A 29 -1.39 6.10 0.04
CA LYS A 29 -2.76 6.18 -0.51
C LYS A 29 -2.98 5.19 -1.67
N LEU A 30 -2.03 5.07 -2.59
CA LEU A 30 -2.10 4.10 -3.68
C LEU A 30 -2.05 2.66 -3.17
N CYS A 31 -1.16 2.34 -2.22
CA CYS A 31 -1.13 1.01 -1.62
C CYS A 31 -2.47 0.64 -0.96
N ARG A 32 -3.11 1.59 -0.26
CA ARG A 32 -4.44 1.39 0.33
C ARG A 32 -5.52 1.12 -0.72
N ALA A 33 -5.45 1.75 -1.89
CA ALA A 33 -6.39 1.53 -2.99
C ALA A 33 -6.13 0.22 -3.76
N CYS A 34 -4.89 -0.29 -3.77
CA CYS A 34 -4.49 -1.46 -4.55
C CYS A 34 -4.39 -2.77 -3.74
N ARG A 35 -4.45 -2.72 -2.41
CA ARG A 35 -4.39 -3.91 -1.56
C ARG A 35 -5.69 -4.71 -1.59
N VAL A 36 -5.59 -5.98 -1.21
CA VAL A 36 -6.75 -6.79 -0.83
C VAL A 36 -7.34 -6.21 0.46
N GLY A 37 -8.64 -5.95 0.46
CA GLY A 37 -9.34 -5.43 1.62
C GLY A 37 -10.84 -5.32 1.38
N PRO A 38 -11.64 -5.14 2.45
CA PRO A 38 -13.08 -4.94 2.32
C PRO A 38 -13.45 -3.65 1.57
N ASP A 39 -12.50 -2.73 1.47
CA ASP A 39 -12.62 -1.43 0.80
C ASP A 39 -12.25 -1.47 -0.70
N THR A 40 -11.84 -2.62 -1.25
CA THR A 40 -11.41 -2.78 -2.64
C THR A 40 -12.08 -3.97 -3.32
N LYS A 41 -12.04 -4.03 -4.65
CA LYS A 41 -12.49 -5.18 -5.47
C LYS A 41 -11.31 -6.06 -5.93
N VAL A 42 -10.19 -5.98 -5.22
CA VAL A 42 -8.96 -6.68 -5.62
C VAL A 42 -9.06 -8.14 -5.19
N GLU A 43 -9.15 -9.04 -6.17
CA GLU A 43 -9.17 -10.47 -5.90
C GLU A 43 -7.77 -10.97 -5.50
N PRO A 44 -7.62 -11.69 -4.36
CA PRO A 44 -6.32 -12.16 -3.87
C PRO A 44 -5.62 -13.14 -4.84
N SER A 45 -6.39 -13.80 -5.69
CA SER A 45 -5.90 -14.70 -6.74
C SER A 45 -5.29 -13.92 -7.92
N GLU A 46 -5.72 -12.69 -8.15
CA GLU A 46 -5.31 -11.85 -9.28
C GLU A 46 -4.22 -10.86 -8.91
N GLN A 47 -4.27 -10.26 -7.71
CA GLN A 47 -3.29 -9.27 -7.26
C GLN A 47 -3.09 -9.27 -5.74
N VAL A 48 -1.86 -9.00 -5.33
CA VAL A 48 -1.52 -8.60 -3.96
C VAL A 48 -0.66 -7.35 -3.98
N ALA A 49 -0.83 -6.48 -2.98
CA ALA A 49 -0.03 -5.28 -2.81
C ALA A 49 0.65 -5.28 -1.44
N PHE A 50 1.90 -4.85 -1.42
CA PHE A 50 2.72 -4.69 -0.22
C PHE A 50 3.14 -3.23 -0.07
N TYR A 51 3.13 -2.74 1.16
CA TYR A 51 3.67 -1.44 1.51
C TYR A 51 5.04 -1.62 2.18
N ASP A 52 6.04 -0.94 1.63
CA ASP A 52 7.38 -0.87 2.15
C ASP A 52 7.60 0.55 2.69
N ALA A 53 7.74 0.66 4.01
CA ALA A 53 7.83 1.95 4.67
C ALA A 53 9.13 2.67 4.31
N GLY A 54 9.07 4.00 4.29
CA GLY A 54 10.25 4.81 4.06
C GLY A 54 11.29 4.66 5.17
N LEU A 55 12.57 4.81 4.82
CA LEU A 55 13.67 4.80 5.78
C LEU A 55 13.64 6.02 6.71
N GLY A 56 14.01 5.83 7.97
CA GLY A 56 14.08 6.89 8.99
C GLY A 56 12.73 7.22 9.61
#